data_AF-A0A7Y5VU26-F1
#
_entry.id   AF-A0A7Y5VU26-F1
#
_cell.length_a   1.000
_cell.length_b   1.000
_cell.length_c   1.000
_cell.angle_alpha   90.00
_cell.angle_beta   90.00
_cell.angle_gamma   90.00
#
_symmetry.space_group_name_H-M   'P 1'
#
loop_
_entity.id
_entity.type
_entity.pdbx_description
1 polymer ?
#
loop_
_entity_poly.entity_id
_entity_poly.type
_entity_poly.pdbx_seq_one_letter_code
_entity_poly.pdbx_strand_id
1 'polypeptide(L)'
;MQPIAARLREGVALLWFLMALMLFIVSIWGAHGELEGAWSLCVAYSVCTLTAILVWWRLWRGDVEWSTAVRRNTLLLGIEALWSCGVPLAPPYSTLKLSPLVERIWWVSCCTVPIWMLGAWFIGTALLWRRARSTTLSRELCVTCPRCAADLSAQHRASCPACGWEGVVDDVVRHALRGPTALVEPYTAP
;
A
#
# COMPACT_ATOMS: atom_id res chain seq x y z
N MET A 1 1.98 16.22 -10.86
CA MET A 1 2.01 14.93 -10.15
C MET A 1 3.31 14.88 -9.34
N GLN A 2 3.25 14.64 -8.02
CA GLN A 2 4.49 14.43 -7.27
C GLN A 2 5.16 13.11 -7.72
N PRO A 3 6.49 13.05 -7.81
CA PRO A 3 7.18 11.82 -8.17
C PRO A 3 6.90 10.73 -7.13
N ILE A 4 6.72 9.48 -7.57
CA ILE A 4 6.38 8.31 -6.72
C ILE A 4 7.34 8.19 -5.53
N ALA A 5 8.62 8.49 -5.73
CA ALA A 5 9.64 8.48 -4.68
C ALA A 5 9.35 9.48 -3.53
N ALA A 6 8.80 10.66 -3.84
CA ALA A 6 8.46 11.65 -2.82
C ALA A 6 7.27 11.19 -1.96
N ARG A 7 6.23 10.64 -2.57
CA ARG A 7 5.07 10.06 -1.87
C ARG A 7 5.44 8.88 -0.99
N LEU A 8 6.39 8.05 -1.45
CA LEU A 8 6.91 6.92 -0.67
C LEU A 8 7.69 7.41 0.55
N ARG A 9 8.52 8.44 0.39
CA ARG A 9 9.26 9.05 1.51
C ARG A 9 8.30 9.67 2.53
N GLU A 10 7.28 10.39 2.08
CA GLU A 10 6.24 10.97 2.95
C GLU A 10 5.44 9.88 3.68
N GLY A 11 5.05 8.81 2.98
CA GLY A 11 4.35 7.67 3.58
C GLY A 11 5.18 6.92 4.62
N VAL A 12 6.46 6.68 4.35
CA VAL A 12 7.38 6.03 5.31
C VAL A 12 7.63 6.94 6.53
N ALA A 13 7.83 8.25 6.32
CA ALA A 13 7.99 9.19 7.42
C ALA A 13 6.74 9.24 8.32
N LEU A 14 5.55 9.24 7.72
CA LEU A 14 4.29 9.21 8.46
C LEU A 14 4.14 7.91 9.27
N LEU A 15 4.50 6.76 8.70
CA LEU A 15 4.47 5.48 9.41
C LEU A 15 5.35 5.54 10.66
N TRP A 16 6.60 5.98 10.52
CA TRP A 16 7.52 6.12 11.65
C TRP A 16 7.02 7.12 12.69
N PHE A 17 6.49 8.26 12.26
CA PHE A 17 5.94 9.25 13.15
C PHE A 17 4.75 8.70 13.96
N LEU A 18 3.83 8.00 13.30
CA LEU A 18 2.65 7.42 13.97
C LEU A 18 3.02 6.26 14.88
N MET A 19 3.98 5.42 14.50
CA MET A 19 4.54 4.39 15.39
C MET A 19 5.20 5.01 16.62
N ALA A 20 6.02 6.05 16.43
CA ALA A 20 6.67 6.75 17.53
C ALA A 20 5.64 7.41 18.46
N LEU A 21 4.60 8.02 17.89
CA LEU A 21 3.49 8.61 18.64
C LEU A 21 2.73 7.55 19.46
N MET A 22 2.44 6.39 18.85
CA MET A 22 1.80 5.28 19.55
C MET A 22 2.68 4.73 20.70
N LEU A 23 3.98 4.56 20.48
CA LEU A 23 4.92 4.14 21.53
C LEU A 23 5.07 5.18 22.63
N PHE A 24 5.06 6.46 22.28
CA PHE A 24 5.08 7.57 23.24
C PHE A 24 3.81 7.57 24.11
N ILE A 25 2.63 7.37 23.50
CA ILE A 25 1.36 7.24 24.22
C ILE A 25 1.45 6.09 25.23
N VAL A 26 1.89 4.89 24.81
CA VAL A 26 2.06 3.73 25.72
C VAL A 26 3.06 4.02 26.83
N SER A 27 4.16 4.69 26.53
CA SER A 27 5.22 4.98 27.50
C SER A 27 4.77 5.96 28.58
N ILE A 28 4.04 7.02 28.18
CA ILE A 28 3.41 7.97 29.11
C ILE A 28 2.38 7.24 29.98
N TRP A 29 1.54 6.40 29.36
CA TRP A 29 0.50 5.67 30.07
C TRP A 29 1.09 4.70 31.11
N GLY A 30 2.14 3.96 30.73
CA GLY A 30 2.86 3.06 31.63
C GLY A 30 3.61 3.77 32.76
N ALA A 31 4.01 5.03 32.55
CA ALA A 31 4.70 5.84 33.56
C ALA A 31 3.75 6.50 34.56
N HIS A 32 2.54 6.87 34.14
CA HIS A 32 1.65 7.72 34.94
C HIS A 32 0.50 6.99 35.65
N GLY A 33 0.25 5.69 35.39
CA GLY A 33 -0.51 4.77 36.25
C GLY A 33 -1.98 5.10 36.60
N GLU A 34 -2.45 6.33 36.36
CA GLU A 34 -3.66 6.90 36.95
C GLU A 34 -4.61 7.52 35.91
N LEU A 35 -4.28 7.46 34.61
CA LEU A 35 -5.23 7.86 33.57
C LEU A 35 -6.30 6.79 33.43
N GLU A 36 -7.55 7.21 33.63
CA GLU A 36 -8.75 6.40 33.51
C GLU A 36 -8.77 5.53 32.24
N GLY A 37 -8.58 4.22 32.43
CA GLY A 37 -9.15 3.15 31.61
C GLY A 37 -8.45 2.87 30.28
N ALA A 38 -8.29 1.58 29.98
CA ALA A 38 -7.92 1.04 28.67
C ALA A 38 -8.75 1.65 27.49
N TRP A 39 -9.88 2.27 27.81
CA TRP A 39 -10.68 3.09 26.91
C TRP A 39 -9.94 4.29 26.32
N SER A 40 -9.22 5.07 27.12
CA SER A 40 -8.47 6.23 26.61
C SER A 40 -7.34 5.81 25.67
N LEU A 41 -6.67 4.68 25.97
CA LEU A 41 -5.69 4.06 25.08
C LEU A 41 -6.32 3.59 23.76
N CYS A 42 -7.49 2.93 23.83
CA CYS A 42 -8.25 2.50 22.66
C CYS A 42 -8.65 3.69 21.78
N VAL A 43 -9.13 4.78 22.38
CA VAL A 43 -9.48 6.02 21.67
C VAL A 43 -8.25 6.63 21.00
N ALA A 44 -7.13 6.73 21.72
CA ALA A 44 -5.89 7.27 21.18
C ALA A 44 -5.38 6.46 19.98
N TYR A 45 -5.41 5.13 20.09
CA TYR A 45 -5.07 4.25 18.97
C TYR A 45 -6.03 4.40 17.79
N SER A 46 -7.33 4.50 18.06
CA SER A 46 -8.34 4.68 17.01
C SER A 46 -8.10 5.98 16.24
N VAL A 47 -7.83 7.09 16.94
CA VAL A 47 -7.54 8.39 16.32
C VAL A 47 -6.26 8.33 15.48
N CYS A 48 -5.19 7.73 16.00
CA CYS A 48 -3.93 7.57 15.27
C CYS A 48 -4.13 6.72 14.01
N THR A 49 -4.82 5.58 14.12
CA THR A 49 -5.12 4.67 13.01
C THR A 49 -5.99 5.35 11.95
N LEU A 50 -7.05 6.05 12.34
CA LEU A 50 -7.89 6.81 11.41
C LEU A 50 -7.09 7.88 10.67
N THR A 51 -6.24 8.61 11.37
CA THR A 51 -5.38 9.64 10.78
C THR A 51 -4.42 9.02 9.77
N ALA A 52 -3.79 7.90 10.12
CA ALA A 52 -2.93 7.12 9.24
C ALA A 52 -3.66 6.73 7.95
N ILE A 53 -4.84 6.13 8.10
CA ILE A 53 -5.65 5.62 6.99
C ILE A 53 -6.07 6.77 6.06
N LEU A 54 -6.53 7.88 6.63
CA LEU A 54 -7.01 9.04 5.86
C LEU A 54 -5.87 9.71 5.08
N VAL A 55 -4.71 9.89 5.70
CA VAL A 55 -3.55 10.48 5.03
C VAL A 55 -3.04 9.54 3.93
N TRP A 56 -2.90 8.25 4.21
CA TRP A 56 -2.49 7.25 3.22
C TRP A 56 -3.47 7.19 2.04
N TRP A 57 -4.77 7.16 2.33
CA TRP A 57 -5.79 7.20 1.29
C TRP A 57 -5.70 8.47 0.45
N ARG A 58 -5.51 9.65 1.06
CA ARG A 58 -5.35 10.90 0.32
C ARG A 58 -4.12 10.91 -0.58
N LEU A 59 -3.00 10.35 -0.13
CA LEU A 59 -1.75 10.31 -0.90
C LEU A 59 -1.88 9.47 -2.18
N TRP A 60 -2.63 8.38 -2.13
CA TRP A 60 -2.63 7.37 -3.20
C TRP A 60 -3.95 7.25 -3.97
N ARG A 61 -5.06 7.82 -3.48
CA ARG A 61 -6.40 7.66 -4.12
C ARG A 61 -6.45 8.02 -5.60
N GLY A 62 -5.61 8.95 -6.05
CA GLY A 62 -5.58 9.40 -7.44
C GLY A 62 -4.83 8.45 -8.38
N ASP A 63 -3.96 7.59 -7.85
CA ASP A 63 -3.16 6.66 -8.66
C ASP A 63 -3.78 5.26 -8.71
N VAL A 64 -4.81 4.98 -7.92
CA VAL A 64 -5.38 3.64 -7.77
C VAL A 64 -6.63 3.50 -8.62
N GLU A 65 -6.64 2.47 -9.46
CA GLU A 65 -7.86 2.06 -10.13
C GLU A 65 -8.80 1.35 -9.16
N TRP A 66 -9.91 2.02 -8.86
CA TRP A 66 -10.85 1.56 -7.85
C TRP A 66 -11.88 0.58 -8.41
N SER A 67 -11.48 -0.68 -8.56
CA SER A 67 -12.42 -1.79 -8.78
C SER A 67 -13.20 -2.12 -7.50
N THR A 68 -14.35 -2.79 -7.63
CA THR A 68 -15.17 -3.23 -6.48
C THR A 68 -14.37 -4.12 -5.52
N ALA A 69 -13.51 -4.99 -6.05
CA ALA A 69 -12.65 -5.86 -5.25
C ALA A 69 -11.59 -5.06 -4.47
N VAL A 70 -10.93 -4.07 -5.11
CA VAL A 70 -9.95 -3.21 -4.45
C VAL A 70 -10.59 -2.37 -3.35
N ARG A 71 -11.78 -1.80 -3.60
CA ARG A 71 -12.54 -1.07 -2.59
C ARG A 71 -12.89 -1.95 -1.39
N ARG A 72 -13.49 -3.12 -1.64
CA ARG A 72 -13.88 -4.05 -0.57
C ARG A 72 -12.68 -4.48 0.26
N ASN A 73 -11.59 -4.90 -0.36
CA ASN A 73 -10.41 -5.37 0.36
C ASN A 73 -9.73 -4.23 1.14
N THR A 74 -9.68 -3.00 0.59
CA THR A 74 -9.16 -1.83 1.30
C THR A 74 -10.01 -1.51 2.54
N LEU A 75 -11.33 -1.59 2.42
CA LEU A 75 -12.26 -1.37 3.54
C LEU A 75 -12.11 -2.45 4.61
N LEU A 76 -12.07 -3.73 4.22
CA LEU A 76 -11.90 -4.84 5.16
C LEU A 76 -10.59 -4.70 5.95
N LEU A 77 -9.48 -4.43 5.27
CA LEU A 77 -8.20 -4.17 5.93
C LEU A 77 -8.29 -2.97 6.88
N GLY A 78 -8.95 -1.88 6.47
CA GLY A 78 -9.13 -0.70 7.34
C GLY A 78 -9.96 -0.99 8.59
N ILE A 79 -11.01 -1.80 8.46
CA ILE A 79 -11.83 -2.26 9.57
C ILE A 79 -11.00 -3.15 10.52
N GLU A 80 -10.21 -4.08 9.99
CA GLU A 80 -9.32 -4.94 10.79
C GLU A 80 -8.29 -4.10 11.58
N ALA A 81 -7.69 -3.10 10.94
CA ALA A 81 -6.78 -2.17 11.61
C ALA A 81 -7.46 -1.40 12.75
N LEU A 82 -8.70 -0.94 12.55
CA LEU A 82 -9.47 -0.27 13.60
C LEU A 82 -9.89 -1.22 14.72
N TRP A 83 -10.34 -2.43 14.38
CA TRP A 83 -10.73 -3.44 15.35
C TRP A 83 -9.57 -3.80 16.29
N SER A 84 -8.35 -3.82 15.77
CA SER A 84 -7.15 -4.08 16.57
C SER A 84 -6.94 -3.07 17.71
N CYS A 85 -7.44 -1.83 17.58
CA CYS A 85 -7.34 -0.80 18.61
C CYS A 85 -8.10 -1.15 19.90
N GLY A 86 -9.07 -2.08 19.82
CA GLY A 86 -9.82 -2.59 20.97
C GLY A 86 -9.13 -3.74 21.71
N VAL A 87 -8.02 -4.29 21.20
CA VAL A 87 -7.29 -5.39 21.87
C VAL A 87 -6.83 -5.03 23.30
N PRO A 88 -6.39 -3.80 23.61
CA PRO A 88 -6.08 -3.39 24.98
C PRO A 88 -7.29 -3.37 25.93
N LEU A 89 -8.52 -3.36 25.40
CA LEU A 89 -9.75 -3.50 26.19
C LEU A 89 -10.07 -4.94 26.55
N ALA A 90 -9.41 -5.91 25.91
CA ALA A 90 -9.61 -7.31 26.24
C ALA A 90 -9.27 -7.49 27.72
N PRO A 91 -10.21 -8.01 28.53
CA PRO A 91 -9.97 -8.17 29.95
C PRO A 91 -8.71 -8.99 30.14
N PRO A 92 -7.89 -8.69 31.18
CA PRO A 92 -6.88 -9.65 31.57
C PRO A 92 -7.59 -10.99 31.75
N TYR A 93 -6.96 -12.08 31.33
CA TYR A 93 -7.34 -13.42 31.73
C TYR A 93 -7.13 -13.54 33.25
N SER A 94 -7.82 -12.73 34.05
CA SER A 94 -7.84 -12.77 35.51
C SER A 94 -8.45 -14.07 36.03
N THR A 95 -9.04 -14.86 35.13
CA THR A 95 -9.46 -16.24 35.36
C THR A 95 -8.30 -17.24 35.31
N LEU A 96 -7.22 -16.94 34.57
CA LEU A 96 -5.97 -17.70 34.62
C LEU A 96 -5.08 -17.02 35.66
N LYS A 97 -4.83 -17.68 36.79
CA LYS A 97 -3.89 -17.20 37.82
C LYS A 97 -2.45 -17.18 37.26
N LEU A 98 -2.17 -16.23 36.37
CA LEU A 98 -0.87 -16.06 35.74
C LEU A 98 0.11 -15.41 36.72
N SER A 99 1.40 -15.68 36.52
CA SER A 99 2.44 -14.97 37.27
C SER A 99 2.49 -13.51 36.83
N PRO A 100 2.93 -12.58 37.70
CA PRO A 100 2.97 -11.15 37.39
C PRO A 100 3.86 -10.80 36.20
N LEU A 101 4.88 -11.63 35.92
CA LEU A 101 5.71 -11.50 34.72
C LEU A 101 4.90 -11.77 33.44
N VAL A 102 4.11 -12.85 33.43
CA VAL A 102 3.33 -13.24 32.25
C VAL A 102 2.21 -12.23 31.99
N GLU A 103 1.56 -11.73 33.05
CA GLU A 103 0.57 -10.65 32.94
C GLU A 103 1.15 -9.40 32.29
N ARG A 104 2.38 -9.01 32.68
CA ARG A 104 3.09 -7.87 32.07
C ARG A 104 3.42 -8.10 30.60
N ILE A 105 3.94 -9.28 30.25
CA ILE A 105 4.27 -9.64 28.86
C ILE A 105 3.00 -9.63 27.99
N TRP A 106 1.91 -10.18 28.51
CA TRP A 106 0.61 -10.20 27.85
C TRP A 106 0.11 -8.79 27.59
N TRP A 107 0.11 -7.92 28.61
CA TRP A 107 -0.33 -6.54 28.48
C TRP A 107 0.47 -5.76 27.43
N VAL A 108 1.80 -5.88 27.45
CA VAL A 108 2.68 -5.27 26.43
C VAL A 108 2.34 -5.81 25.05
N SER A 109 2.12 -7.12 24.92
CA SER A 109 1.74 -7.75 23.65
C SER A 109 0.44 -7.14 23.13
N CYS A 110 -0.63 -7.08 23.95
CA CYS A 110 -1.90 -6.46 23.60
C CYS A 110 -1.75 -5.00 23.17
N CYS A 111 -0.90 -4.23 23.84
CA CYS A 111 -0.64 -2.83 23.50
C CYS A 111 0.11 -2.68 22.16
N THR A 112 0.91 -3.67 21.74
CA THR A 112 1.64 -3.61 20.47
C THR A 112 0.83 -4.08 19.26
N VAL A 113 -0.25 -4.86 19.46
CA VAL A 113 -1.08 -5.37 18.35
C VAL A 113 -1.57 -4.27 17.39
N PRO A 114 -2.10 -3.12 17.86
CA PRO A 114 -2.52 -2.04 16.97
C PRO A 114 -1.40 -1.51 16.06
N ILE A 115 -0.16 -1.46 16.59
CA ILE A 115 1.02 -1.00 15.86
C ILE A 115 1.34 -1.96 14.72
N TRP A 116 1.39 -3.27 15.02
CA TRP A 116 1.64 -4.31 14.03
C TRP A 116 0.55 -4.38 12.98
N MET A 117 -0.72 -4.25 13.39
CA MET A 117 -1.84 -4.32 12.47
C MET A 117 -1.88 -3.10 11.53
N LEU A 118 -1.51 -1.92 12.03
CA LEU A 118 -1.35 -0.74 11.20
C LEU A 118 -0.22 -0.94 10.16
N GLY A 119 0.92 -1.50 10.56
CA GLY A 119 1.99 -1.87 9.64
C GLY A 119 1.54 -2.87 8.57
N ALA A 120 0.82 -3.92 8.96
CA ALA A 120 0.24 -4.91 8.05
C ALA A 120 -0.75 -4.27 7.07
N TRP A 121 -1.56 -3.32 7.55
CA TRP A 121 -2.48 -2.55 6.71
C TRP A 121 -1.76 -1.75 5.62
N PHE A 122 -0.69 -1.03 5.98
CA PHE A 122 0.11 -0.29 5.01
C PHE A 122 0.72 -1.20 3.94
N ILE A 123 1.30 -2.33 4.34
CA ILE A 123 1.88 -3.30 3.42
C ILE A 123 0.80 -3.91 2.52
N GLY A 124 -0.31 -4.35 3.11
CA GLY A 124 -1.42 -4.98 2.39
C GLY A 124 -2.04 -4.05 1.36
N THR A 125 -2.33 -2.79 1.74
CA THR A 125 -2.86 -1.79 0.81
C THR A 125 -1.83 -1.40 -0.26
N ALA A 126 -0.54 -1.25 0.08
CA ALA A 126 0.51 -0.98 -0.91
C ALA A 126 0.58 -2.08 -1.98
N LEU A 127 0.54 -3.36 -1.58
CA LEU A 127 0.56 -4.49 -2.52
C LEU A 127 -0.72 -4.57 -3.35
N LEU A 128 -1.89 -4.39 -2.72
CA LEU A 128 -3.19 -4.39 -3.41
C LEU A 128 -3.25 -3.27 -4.46
N TRP A 129 -2.83 -2.06 -4.09
CA TRP A 129 -2.86 -0.88 -4.94
C TRP A 129 -1.77 -0.92 -6.02
N ARG A 130 -0.64 -1.60 -5.78
CA ARG A 130 0.37 -1.87 -6.82
C ARG A 130 -0.21 -2.76 -7.92
N ARG A 131 -0.93 -3.83 -7.56
CA ARG A 131 -1.58 -4.72 -8.54
C ARG A 131 -2.64 -3.99 -9.37
N ALA A 132 -3.44 -3.15 -8.72
CA ALA A 132 -4.46 -2.33 -9.39
C ALA A 132 -3.84 -1.35 -10.41
N ARG A 133 -2.67 -0.79 -10.11
CA ARG A 133 -1.91 0.09 -11.03
C ARG A 133 -1.30 -0.65 -12.22
N SER A 134 -0.80 -1.87 -12.02
CA SER A 134 -0.17 -2.63 -13.11
C SER A 134 -1.18 -3.12 -14.15
N THR A 135 -2.43 -3.37 -13.76
CA THR A 135 -3.48 -3.81 -14.70
C THR A 135 -3.80 -2.76 -15.77
N THR A 136 -3.64 -1.48 -15.47
CA THR A 136 -3.89 -0.38 -16.41
C THR A 136 -2.76 -0.20 -17.41
N LEU A 137 -1.51 -0.26 -16.94
CA LEU A 137 -0.33 -0.21 -17.82
C LEU A 137 -0.37 -1.34 -18.86
N SER A 138 -0.80 -2.55 -18.48
CA SER A 138 -1.01 -3.64 -19.45
C SER A 138 -2.20 -3.45 -20.38
N ARG A 139 -3.18 -2.59 -20.06
CA ARG A 139 -4.31 -2.25 -20.94
C ARG A 139 -4.06 -1.03 -21.83
N GLU A 140 -3.22 -0.10 -21.40
CA GLU A 140 -2.90 1.13 -22.14
C GLU A 140 -1.64 1.03 -23.00
N LEU A 141 -0.79 0.02 -22.78
CA LEU A 141 0.24 -0.32 -23.78
C LEU A 141 -0.45 -0.98 -24.99
N CYS A 142 -0.96 -0.17 -25.91
CA CYS A 142 -1.05 -0.55 -27.31
C CYS A 142 0.39 -0.80 -27.80
N VAL A 143 0.80 -2.06 -27.73
CA VAL A 143 2.07 -2.52 -28.27
C VAL A 143 1.93 -2.46 -29.78
N THR A 144 2.38 -1.39 -30.42
CA THR A 144 2.36 -1.26 -31.88
C THR A 144 3.72 -1.62 -32.47
N CYS A 145 3.70 -2.15 -33.69
CA CYS A 145 4.93 -2.41 -34.42
C CYS A 145 5.66 -1.09 -34.73
N PRO A 146 6.96 -0.94 -34.43
CA PRO A 146 7.71 0.28 -34.73
C PRO A 146 7.82 0.57 -36.24
N ARG A 147 7.63 -0.45 -37.10
CA ARG A 147 7.81 -0.32 -38.55
C ARG A 147 6.52 0.00 -39.30
N CYS A 148 5.39 -0.59 -38.89
CA CYS A 148 4.13 -0.46 -39.60
C CYS A 148 2.95 -0.02 -38.74
N ALA A 149 3.18 0.30 -37.46
CA ALA A 149 2.16 0.69 -36.47
C ALA A 149 1.02 -0.33 -36.29
N ALA A 150 1.15 -1.55 -36.81
CA ALA A 150 0.17 -2.61 -36.61
C ALA A 150 0.08 -2.98 -35.12
N ASP A 151 -1.13 -3.23 -34.64
CA ASP A 151 -1.37 -3.65 -33.26
C ASP A 151 -0.82 -5.07 -33.02
N LEU A 152 0.10 -5.18 -32.07
CA LEU A 152 0.73 -6.42 -31.63
C LEU A 152 0.17 -6.89 -30.27
N SER A 153 -0.84 -6.22 -29.71
CA SER A 153 -1.43 -6.54 -28.40
C SER A 153 -1.91 -7.99 -28.27
N ALA A 154 -2.26 -8.63 -29.38
CA ALA A 154 -2.74 -10.01 -29.42
C ALA A 154 -1.63 -11.08 -29.58
N GLN A 155 -0.34 -10.70 -29.64
CA GLN A 155 0.75 -11.62 -30.01
C GLN A 155 1.75 -11.87 -28.88
N HIS A 156 2.09 -13.15 -28.67
CA HIS A 156 3.10 -13.59 -27.70
C HIS A 156 4.53 -13.67 -28.27
N ARG A 157 4.74 -13.31 -29.53
CA ARG A 157 6.07 -13.32 -30.18
C ARG A 157 6.42 -11.91 -30.66
N ALA A 158 7.69 -11.55 -30.55
CA ALA A 158 8.24 -10.27 -31.02
C ALA A 158 8.45 -10.27 -32.55
N SER A 159 7.43 -10.68 -33.29
CA SER A 159 7.43 -10.76 -34.75
C SER A 159 6.15 -10.15 -35.28
N CYS A 160 6.24 -9.15 -36.17
CA CYS A 160 5.07 -8.53 -36.77
C CYS A 160 4.63 -9.28 -38.04
N PRO A 161 3.40 -9.83 -38.13
CA PRO A 161 2.95 -10.56 -39.31
C PRO A 161 2.62 -9.65 -40.49
N ALA A 162 2.38 -8.35 -40.26
CA ALA A 162 2.02 -7.41 -41.32
C ALA A 162 3.23 -6.95 -42.15
N CYS A 163 4.41 -6.81 -41.52
CA CYS A 163 5.61 -6.31 -42.19
C CYS A 163 6.84 -7.22 -42.07
N GLY A 164 6.72 -8.37 -41.41
CA GLY A 164 7.81 -9.33 -41.22
C GLY A 164 8.93 -8.83 -40.31
N TRP A 165 8.70 -7.81 -39.49
CA TRP A 165 9.70 -7.33 -38.53
C TRP A 165 9.91 -8.38 -37.44
N GLU A 166 11.17 -8.75 -37.19
CA GLU A 166 11.59 -9.58 -36.06
C GLU A 166 12.57 -8.76 -35.21
N GLY A 167 12.35 -8.73 -33.90
CA GLY A 167 13.23 -8.01 -32.98
C GLY A 167 13.12 -8.50 -31.55
N VAL A 168 13.86 -7.88 -30.64
CA VAL A 168 13.85 -8.24 -29.22
C VAL A 168 12.70 -7.51 -28.53
N VAL A 169 12.05 -8.14 -27.54
CA VAL A 169 10.96 -7.53 -26.74
C VAL A 169 11.36 -6.15 -26.19
N ASP A 170 12.64 -5.96 -25.88
CA ASP A 170 13.20 -4.68 -25.42
C ASP A 170 13.02 -3.53 -26.41
N ASP A 171 13.08 -3.77 -27.72
CA ASP A 171 12.90 -2.71 -28.72
C ASP A 171 11.44 -2.28 -28.81
N VAL A 172 10.52 -3.23 -28.66
CA VAL A 172 9.08 -2.96 -28.61
C VAL A 172 8.72 -2.19 -27.34
N VAL A 173 9.29 -2.58 -26.19
CA VAL A 173 9.09 -1.89 -24.91
C VAL A 173 9.66 -0.47 -24.95
N ARG A 174 10.87 -0.27 -25.51
CA ARG A 174 11.42 1.08 -25.70
C ARG A 174 10.53 1.94 -26.58
N HIS A 175 9.95 1.37 -27.63
CA HIS A 175 9.07 2.12 -28.54
C HIS A 175 7.74 2.50 -27.87
N ALA A 176 7.12 1.56 -27.15
CA ALA A 176 5.90 1.82 -26.39
C ALA A 176 6.10 2.86 -25.27
N LEU A 177 7.27 2.85 -24.61
CA LEU A 177 7.61 3.84 -23.56
C LEU A 177 7.88 5.25 -24.11
N ARG A 178 8.17 5.41 -25.41
CA ARG A 178 8.39 6.73 -26.04
C ARG A 178 7.09 7.44 -26.43
N GLY A 179 5.94 6.74 -26.38
CA GLY A 179 4.63 7.30 -26.68
C GLY A 179 4.39 7.59 -28.19
N PRO A 180 3.12 7.70 -28.61
CA PRO A 180 2.74 7.85 -30.03
C PRO A 180 3.10 9.22 -30.66
N THR A 181 3.70 10.14 -29.90
CA THR A 181 4.06 11.49 -30.37
C THR A 181 5.46 11.60 -30.98
N ALA A 182 6.26 10.53 -30.98
CA ALA A 182 7.50 10.49 -31.75
C ALA A 182 7.18 10.21 -33.23
N LEU A 183 6.78 11.28 -33.93
CA LEU A 183 6.57 11.31 -35.37
C LEU A 183 7.74 10.65 -36.12
N VAL A 184 7.37 9.65 -36.93
CA VAL A 184 7.90 9.32 -38.25
C VAL A 184 9.07 10.21 -38.69
N GLU A 185 10.30 9.80 -38.39
CA GLU A 185 11.41 10.06 -39.30
C GLU A 185 11.54 8.83 -40.20
N PRO A 186 11.43 8.97 -41.53
CA PRO A 186 11.66 7.86 -42.44
C PRO A 186 13.13 7.43 -42.32
N TYR A 187 13.32 6.23 -41.79
CA TYR A 187 14.61 5.54 -41.77
C TYR A 187 15.02 5.30 -43.23
N THR A 188 15.85 6.19 -43.76
CA THR A 188 16.56 5.97 -45.02
C THR A 188 17.73 5.05 -44.71
N ALA A 189 17.60 3.77 -45.06
CA ALA A 189 18.71 2.85 -45.03
C ALA A 189 19.66 3.13 -46.22
N PRO A 190 20.99 2.94 -46.06
CA PRO A 190 21.94 2.94 -47.17
C PRO A 190 21.78 1.71 -48.08
#